data_AF-B4L977-F1
#
_entry.id   AF-B4L977-F1
#
_cell.length_a   1.000
_cell.length_b   1.000
_cell.length_c   1.000
_cell.angle_alpha   90.00
_cell.angle_beta   90.00
_cell.angle_gamma   90.00
#
_symmetry.space_group_name_H-M   'P 1'
#
loop_
_entity.id
_entity.type
_entity.pdbx_description
1 polymer ?
#
loop_
_entity_poly.entity_id
_entity_poly.type
_entity_poly.pdbx_seq_one_letter_code
_entity_poly.pdbx_strand_id
1 'polypeptide(L)'
;MTLAHRALFTWFIVLVFLILLCLRLDPRTTWNWFVTFTPLWFFDCILIIYVLIKFIRKWRNLNRLTDLLSLYKWNIVGVWLTITSQVMICITLEYPQQIPIYVTMAPLMLLLCTAIVYVGGKLRKREGWLH
;
A
#
# COMPACT_ATOMS: atom_id res chain seq x y z
N MET A 1 -20.70 -9.21 -10.85
CA MET A 1 -19.92 -10.41 -10.50
C MET A 1 -18.42 -10.18 -10.23
N THR A 2 -17.82 -8.99 -10.48
CA THR A 2 -16.37 -8.76 -10.31
C THR A 2 -15.96 -8.07 -9.00
N LEU A 3 -16.87 -7.35 -8.32
CA LEU A 3 -16.56 -6.70 -7.03
C LEU A 3 -16.41 -7.70 -5.89
N ALA A 4 -17.35 -8.65 -5.77
CA ALA A 4 -17.32 -9.66 -4.70
C ALA A 4 -16.04 -10.51 -4.78
N HIS A 5 -15.63 -10.92 -5.98
CA HIS A 5 -14.42 -11.70 -6.17
C HIS A 5 -13.15 -10.92 -5.77
N ARG A 6 -13.08 -9.62 -6.07
CA ARG A 6 -11.97 -8.75 -5.63
C ARG A 6 -11.92 -8.62 -4.11
N ALA A 7 -13.08 -8.42 -3.49
CA ALA A 7 -13.17 -8.32 -2.03
C ALA A 7 -12.74 -9.64 -1.37
N LEU A 8 -13.30 -10.77 -1.80
CA LEU A 8 -12.95 -12.09 -1.26
C LEU A 8 -11.45 -12.38 -1.38
N PHE A 9 -10.84 -12.02 -2.51
CA PHE A 9 -9.40 -12.16 -2.70
C PHE A 9 -8.58 -11.32 -1.71
N THR A 10 -8.95 -10.06 -1.51
CA THR A 10 -8.28 -9.20 -0.51
C THR A 10 -8.46 -9.72 0.92
N TRP A 11 -9.67 -10.15 1.28
CA TRP A 11 -9.96 -10.72 2.60
C TRP A 11 -9.17 -12.01 2.84
N PHE A 12 -9.05 -12.86 1.82
CA PHE A 12 -8.26 -14.08 1.90
C PHE A 12 -6.78 -13.79 2.14
N ILE A 13 -6.18 -12.83 1.42
CA ILE A 13 -4.79 -12.42 1.63
C ILE A 13 -4.59 -11.88 3.07
N VAL A 14 -5.52 -11.06 3.56
CA VAL A 14 -5.48 -10.53 4.92
C VAL A 14 -5.57 -11.64 5.96
N LEU A 15 -6.42 -12.64 5.75
CA LEU A 15 -6.51 -13.81 6.63
C LEU A 15 -5.20 -14.60 6.65
N VAL A 16 -4.59 -14.86 5.49
CA VAL A 16 -3.29 -15.56 5.41
C VAL A 16 -2.21 -14.77 6.16
N PHE A 17 -2.17 -13.45 5.97
CA PHE A 17 -1.25 -12.57 6.73
C PHE A 17 -1.47 -12.70 8.24
N LEU A 18 -2.73 -12.65 8.70
CA LEU A 18 -3.06 -12.73 10.12
C LEU A 18 -2.66 -14.09 10.72
N ILE A 19 -2.84 -15.19 9.98
CA ILE A 19 -2.41 -16.53 10.40
C ILE A 19 -0.89 -16.57 10.55
N LEU A 20 -0.13 -16.09 9.55
CA LEU A 20 1.33 -16.03 9.63
C LEU A 20 1.82 -15.13 10.78
N LEU A 21 1.10 -14.03 11.05
CA LEU A 21 1.39 -13.12 12.14
C LEU A 21 1.20 -13.80 13.50
N CYS A 22 0.08 -14.50 13.70
CA CYS A 22 -0.16 -15.31 14.90
C CYS A 22 0.89 -16.41 15.06
N LEU A 23 1.27 -17.08 13.96
CA LEU A 23 2.27 -18.15 13.99
C LEU A 23 3.66 -17.65 14.38
N ARG A 24 3.98 -16.40 14.02
CA ARG A 24 5.23 -15.74 14.41
C ARG A 24 5.19 -15.19 15.84
N LEU A 25 4.01 -14.86 16.37
CA LEU A 25 3.84 -14.53 17.79
C LEU A 25 4.15 -15.73 18.69
N ASP A 26 4.06 -16.94 18.15
CA ASP A 26 4.46 -18.15 18.85
C ASP A 26 5.99 -18.23 18.98
N PRO A 27 6.53 -18.40 20.20
CA PRO A 27 7.97 -18.43 20.45
C PRO A 27 8.71 -19.61 19.78
N ARG A 28 7.99 -20.60 19.22
CA ARG A 28 8.57 -21.73 18.50
C ARG A 28 9.07 -21.38 17.10
N THR A 29 8.56 -20.32 16.48
CA THR A 29 8.84 -19.97 15.09
C THR A 29 9.90 -18.88 15.01
N THR A 30 11.13 -19.22 14.62
CA THR A 30 12.27 -18.27 14.52
C THR A 30 12.41 -17.54 13.17
N TRP A 31 11.43 -17.63 12.28
CA TRP A 31 11.49 -17.07 10.93
C TRP A 31 11.61 -15.53 10.89
N ASN A 32 12.28 -14.99 9.88
CA ASN A 32 12.39 -13.55 9.68
C ASN A 32 10.99 -12.93 9.49
N TRP A 33 10.75 -11.77 10.12
CA TRP A 33 9.52 -10.99 9.97
C TRP A 33 9.20 -10.63 8.52
N PHE A 34 10.22 -10.51 7.67
CA PHE A 34 10.05 -10.34 6.22
C PHE A 34 9.19 -11.44 5.59
N VAL A 35 9.34 -12.69 6.04
CA VAL A 35 8.57 -13.83 5.51
C VAL A 35 7.12 -13.76 5.94
N THR A 36 6.84 -13.33 7.18
CA THR A 36 5.46 -13.12 7.68
C THR A 36 4.69 -12.10 6.85
N PHE A 37 5.37 -11.07 6.35
CA PHE A 37 4.78 -10.04 5.51
C PHE A 37 4.65 -10.43 4.02
N THR A 38 5.21 -11.56 3.58
CA THR A 38 5.14 -12.05 2.17
C THR A 38 3.78 -11.88 1.48
N PRO A 39 2.64 -12.27 2.09
CA PRO A 39 1.32 -12.08 1.46
C PRO A 39 0.98 -10.61 1.17
N LEU A 40 1.45 -9.67 1.98
CA LEU A 40 1.28 -8.23 1.74
C LEU A 40 2.18 -7.76 0.60
N TRP A 41 3.46 -8.15 0.59
CA TRP A 41 4.38 -7.86 -0.52
C TRP A 41 3.82 -8.32 -1.87
N PHE A 42 3.20 -9.50 -1.91
CA PHE A 42 2.56 -10.02 -3.11
C PHE A 42 1.42 -9.12 -3.59
N PHE A 43 0.61 -8.59 -2.67
CA PHE A 43 -0.47 -7.68 -2.98
C PHE A 43 0.05 -6.33 -3.51
N ASP A 44 1.08 -5.76 -2.88
CA ASP A 44 1.74 -4.53 -3.35
C ASP A 44 2.32 -4.70 -4.76
N CYS A 45 2.93 -5.85 -5.06
CA CYS A 45 3.39 -6.18 -6.42
C CYS A 45 2.24 -6.17 -7.43
N ILE A 46 1.08 -6.76 -7.12
CA ILE A 46 -0.10 -6.74 -7.99
C ILE A 46 -0.64 -5.32 -8.18
N LEU A 47 -0.59 -4.48 -7.14
CA LEU A 47 -0.95 -3.07 -7.25
C LEU A 47 -0.01 -2.33 -8.20
N ILE A 48 1.31 -2.48 -8.05
CA ILE A 48 2.35 -1.88 -8.92
C ILE A 48 2.16 -2.33 -10.37
N ILE A 49 2.09 -3.64 -10.59
CA ILE A 49 1.22 -4.32 -11.56
C ILE A 49 0.23 -3.46 -12.37
N TYR A 50 -0.94 -3.34 -11.76
CA TYR A 50 -2.11 -2.65 -12.27
C TYR A 50 -1.84 -1.18 -12.59
N VAL A 51 -1.08 -0.53 -11.71
CA VAL A 51 -0.60 0.85 -11.81
C VAL A 51 0.20 1.06 -13.09
N LEU A 52 1.17 0.18 -13.34
CA LEU A 52 2.03 0.20 -14.50
C LEU A 52 1.26 -0.06 -15.80
N ILE A 53 0.35 -1.05 -15.82
CA ILE A 53 -0.49 -1.33 -17.00
C ILE A 53 -1.33 -0.10 -17.35
N LYS A 54 -1.93 0.56 -16.35
CA LYS A 54 -2.74 1.76 -16.55
C LYS A 54 -1.90 2.92 -17.06
N PHE A 55 -0.67 3.05 -16.56
CA PHE A 55 0.31 4.02 -17.04
C PHE A 55 0.66 3.76 -18.51
N ILE A 56 1.06 2.53 -18.88
CA ILE A 56 1.44 2.16 -20.25
C ILE A 56 0.29 2.37 -21.23
N ARG A 57 -0.94 1.97 -20.89
CA ARG A 57 -2.12 2.18 -21.75
C ARG A 57 -2.39 3.66 -21.99
N LYS A 58 -2.23 4.50 -20.96
CA LYS A 58 -2.50 5.94 -21.07
C LYS A 58 -1.34 6.69 -21.72
N TRP A 59 -0.11 6.23 -21.52
CA TRP A 59 1.09 6.71 -22.19
C TRP A 59 1.00 6.56 -23.71
N ARG A 60 0.49 5.42 -24.19
CA ARG A 60 0.27 5.19 -25.62
C ARG A 60 -0.72 6.19 -26.27
N ASN A 61 -1.63 6.74 -25.49
CA ASN A 61 -2.70 7.61 -25.98
C ASN A 61 -2.41 9.12 -25.85
N LEU A 62 -1.34 9.52 -25.14
CA LEU A 62 -1.02 10.93 -24.87
C LEU A 62 0.42 11.24 -25.27
N ASN A 63 0.61 12.18 -26.21
CA ASN A 63 1.94 12.65 -26.63
C ASN A 63 2.69 13.46 -25.54
N ARG A 64 2.07 13.79 -24.41
CA ARG A 64 2.64 14.68 -23.38
C ARG A 64 2.79 13.95 -22.04
N LEU A 65 4.01 13.46 -21.80
CA LEU A 65 4.42 12.74 -20.58
C LEU A 65 4.24 13.55 -19.28
N THR A 66 4.40 14.88 -19.34
CA THR A 66 4.38 15.77 -18.17
C THR A 66 3.02 15.86 -17.48
N ASP A 67 1.91 15.84 -18.24
CA ASP A 67 0.55 15.88 -17.66
C ASP A 67 0.15 14.55 -17.02
N LEU A 68 0.63 13.43 -17.58
CA LEU A 68 0.43 12.11 -17.00
C LEU A 68 1.18 11.96 -15.67
N LEU A 69 2.42 12.44 -15.61
CA LEU A 69 3.24 12.40 -14.40
C LEU A 69 2.59 13.18 -13.27
N SER A 70 1.99 14.34 -13.56
CA SER A 70 1.26 15.18 -12.61
C SER A 70 0.01 14.49 -12.05
N LEU A 71 -0.82 13.89 -12.91
CA LEU A 71 -2.02 13.16 -12.50
C LEU A 71 -1.70 11.88 -11.72
N TYR A 72 -0.57 11.26 -12.03
CA TYR A 72 -0.18 9.97 -11.46
C TYR A 72 0.74 10.09 -10.24
N LYS A 73 1.28 11.29 -9.99
CA LYS A 73 2.19 11.61 -8.89
C LYS A 73 1.66 11.10 -7.55
N TRP A 74 0.38 11.34 -7.27
CA TRP A 74 -0.28 10.90 -6.03
C TRP A 74 -0.32 9.39 -5.87
N ASN A 75 -0.48 8.66 -6.98
CA ASN A 75 -0.58 7.20 -6.94
C ASN A 75 0.79 6.54 -6.78
N ILE A 76 1.83 7.07 -7.45
CA ILE A 76 3.22 6.60 -7.26
C ILE A 76 3.69 6.91 -5.85
N VAL A 77 3.48 8.14 -5.37
CA VAL A 77 3.86 8.54 -4.01
C VAL A 77 3.17 7.66 -2.98
N GLY A 78 1.88 7.37 -3.15
CA GLY A 78 1.14 6.45 -2.28
C GLY A 78 1.80 5.08 -2.19
N VAL A 79 2.07 4.44 -3.33
CA VAL A 79 2.70 3.11 -3.40
C VAL A 79 4.09 3.08 -2.77
N TRP A 80 4.92 4.09 -3.05
CA TRP A 80 6.24 4.22 -2.44
C TRP A 80 6.15 4.35 -0.93
N LEU A 81 5.19 5.15 -0.45
CA LEU A 81 4.96 5.34 0.98
C LEU A 81 4.51 4.03 1.65
N THR A 82 3.62 3.26 1.01
CA THR A 82 3.19 1.95 1.52
C THR A 82 4.39 1.02 1.69
N ILE A 83 5.25 0.90 0.69
CA ILE A 83 6.44 0.02 0.76
C ILE A 83 7.37 0.46 1.90
N THR A 84 7.66 1.76 2.00
CA THR A 84 8.52 2.26 3.10
C THR A 84 7.92 2.00 4.48
N SER A 85 6.59 2.12 4.61
CA SER A 85 5.90 1.82 5.87
C SER A 85 6.00 0.35 6.26
N GLN A 86 5.81 -0.57 5.31
CA GLN A 86 5.90 -2.01 5.55
C GLN A 86 7.31 -2.43 5.93
N VAL A 87 8.33 -1.91 5.24
CA VAL A 87 9.73 -2.17 5.56
C VAL A 87 10.09 -1.65 6.95
N MET A 88 9.63 -0.44 7.31
CA MET A 88 9.90 0.14 8.63
C MET A 88 9.24 -0.66 9.76
N ILE A 89 8.03 -1.15 9.52
CA ILE A 89 7.32 -2.05 10.44
C ILE A 89 8.09 -3.37 10.58
N CYS A 90 8.54 -3.99 9.48
CA CYS A 90 9.32 -5.23 9.52
C CYS A 90 10.58 -5.09 10.37
N ILE A 91 11.35 -4.01 10.16
CA ILE A 91 12.59 -3.74 10.90
C ILE A 91 12.30 -3.55 12.39
N THR A 92 11.21 -2.86 12.72
CA THR A 92 10.88 -2.61 14.13
C THR A 92 10.37 -3.85 14.86
N LEU A 93 9.64 -4.72 14.18
CA LEU A 93 9.25 -6.01 14.75
C LEU A 93 10.44 -6.96 14.92
N GLU A 94 11.45 -6.88 14.04
CA GLU A 94 12.67 -7.70 14.17
C GLU A 94 13.60 -7.21 15.29
N TYR A 95 13.65 -5.90 15.55
CA TYR A 95 14.46 -5.29 16.60
C TYR A 95 13.63 -4.43 17.57
N PRO A 96 12.79 -5.06 18.42
CA PRO A 96 11.83 -4.34 19.28
C PRO A 96 12.50 -3.49 20.37
N GLN A 97 13.77 -3.76 20.71
CA GLN A 97 14.44 -3.17 21.87
C GLN A 97 15.22 -1.88 21.56
N GLN A 98 15.37 -1.50 20.29
CA GLN A 98 16.16 -0.32 19.88
C GLN A 98 15.34 0.82 19.29
N ILE A 99 14.08 0.57 18.90
CA ILE A 99 13.32 1.51 18.07
C ILE A 99 12.08 2.00 18.85
N PRO A 100 11.97 3.30 19.16
CA PRO A 100 10.82 3.82 19.88
C PRO A 100 9.55 3.70 19.02
N ILE A 101 8.44 3.28 19.67
CA ILE A 101 7.11 3.07 19.07
C ILE A 101 6.59 4.30 18.29
N TYR A 102 7.08 5.49 18.63
CA TYR A 102 6.75 6.71 17.92
C TYR A 102 7.23 6.70 16.45
N VAL A 103 8.40 6.10 16.19
CA VAL A 103 9.02 6.05 14.86
C VAL A 103 8.29 5.03 13.96
N THR A 104 7.69 3.98 14.53
CA THR A 104 6.85 3.04 13.78
C THR A 104 5.48 3.58 13.40
N MET A 105 4.89 4.44 14.22
CA MET A 105 3.61 5.05 13.89
C MET A 105 3.75 6.18 12.85
N ALA A 106 4.92 6.82 12.75
CA ALA A 106 5.18 7.90 11.81
C ALA A 106 4.85 7.57 10.32
N PRO A 107 5.34 6.45 9.73
CA PRO A 107 5.00 6.12 8.34
C PRO A 107 3.52 5.77 8.17
N LEU A 108 2.88 5.20 9.19
CA LEU A 108 1.46 4.86 9.16
C LEU A 108 0.56 6.11 9.20
N MET A 109 0.96 7.11 10.00
CA MET A 109 0.31 8.43 10.06
C MET A 109 0.47 9.19 8.73
N LEU A 110 1.66 9.16 8.12
CA LEU A 110 1.89 9.76 6.81
C LEU A 110 1.04 9.09 5.71
N LEU A 111 0.83 7.77 5.79
CA LEU A 111 0.00 7.01 4.87
C LEU A 111 -1.48 7.37 5.01
N LEU A 112 -1.98 7.50 6.25
CA LEU A 112 -3.33 7.99 6.51
C LEU A 112 -3.53 9.43 6.01
N CYS A 113 -2.59 10.32 6.29
CA CYS A 113 -2.64 11.70 5.82
C CYS A 113 -2.68 11.80 4.29
N THR A 114 -1.82 11.04 3.60
CA THR A 114 -1.80 11.03 2.12
C THR A 114 -3.06 10.44 1.51
N ALA A 115 -3.64 9.39 2.13
CA ALA A 115 -4.92 8.84 1.71
C ALA A 115 -6.08 9.84 1.88
N ILE A 116 -6.12 10.56 3.01
CA ILE A 116 -7.13 11.61 3.28
C ILE A 116 -7.02 12.73 2.25
N VAL A 117 -5.80 13.22 1.98
CA VAL A 117 -5.57 14.28 0.98
C VAL A 117 -5.96 13.83 -0.43
N TYR A 118 -5.65 12.59 -0.80
CA TYR A 118 -6.01 12.04 -2.10
C TYR A 118 -7.53 11.89 -2.27
N VAL A 119 -8.22 11.34 -1.28
CA VAL A 119 -9.68 11.18 -1.29
C VAL A 119 -10.37 12.55 -1.27
N GLY A 120 -9.93 13.46 -0.39
CA GLY A 120 -10.44 14.82 -0.29
C GLY A 120 -10.29 15.61 -1.59
N GLY A 121 -9.11 15.54 -2.23
CA GLY A 121 -8.89 16.18 -3.54
C GLY A 121 -9.77 15.61 -4.64
N LYS A 122 -10.01 14.29 -4.63
CA LYS A 122 -10.86 13.63 -5.62
C LYS A 122 -12.35 13.93 -5.42
N LEU A 123 -12.79 14.04 -4.16
CA LEU A 123 -14.16 14.45 -3.80
C LEU A 123 -14.41 15.90 -4.17
N ARG A 124 -13.51 16.82 -3.81
CA ARG A 124 -13.64 18.25 -4.17
C ARG A 124 -13.70 18.49 -5.67
N LYS A 125 -12.96 17.71 -6.46
CA LYS A 125 -13.01 17.77 -7.93
C LYS A 125 -14.32 17.23 -8.52
N ARG A 126 -15.01 16.32 -7.84
CA ARG A 126 -16.35 15.85 -8.23
C ARG A 126 -17.42 16.90 -7.95
N GLU A 127 -17.34 17.57 -6.80
CA GLU A 127 -18.33 18.59 -6.42
C GLU A 127 -18.21 19.86 -7.28
N GLY A 128 -16.99 20.24 -7.69
CA GLY A 128 -16.79 21.35 -8.64
C GLY A 128 -17.24 21.07 -10.08
N TRP A 129 -17.71 19.86 -10.40
CA TRP A 129 -18.32 19.52 -11.69
C TRP A 129 -19.86 19.58 -11.66
N LEU A 130 -20.45 19.82 -10.48
CA LEU A 130 -21.90 19.91 -10.28
C LEU A 130 -22.40 21.37 -10.20
N HIS A 131 -21.51 22.36 -10.33
CA HIS A 131 -21.80 23.80 -10.37
C HIS A 131 -21.43 24.40 -11.72
#